data_AF-A0A7W6J2M1-F1
#
_entry.id   AF-A0A7W6J2M1-F1
#
_cell.length_a   1.000
_cell.length_b   1.000
_cell.length_c   1.000
_cell.angle_alpha   90.00
_cell.angle_beta   90.00
_cell.angle_gamma   90.00
#
_symmetry.space_group_name_H-M   'P 1'
#
loop_
_entity.id
_entity.type
_entity.pdbx_description
1 polymer ?
#
loop_
_entity_poly.entity_id
_entity_poly.type
_entity_poly.pdbx_seq_one_letter_code
_entity_poly.pdbx_strand_id
1 'polypeptide(L)' 'MTKHHERAFPLHPGILPEWQDNAGMTKREYFAGLAMQGLLGSNGNDGTYMRANEIVREAVWYADALIAELAKGGEA' A
#
# COMPACT_ATOMS: atom_id res chain seq x y z
N MET A 1 -12.30 -14.12 -1.79
CA MET A 1 -11.48 -13.10 -2.46
C MET A 1 -10.62 -12.43 -1.41
N THR A 2 -9.30 -12.51 -1.54
CA THR A 2 -8.33 -11.96 -0.58
C THR A 2 -8.36 -10.43 -0.62
N LYS A 3 -8.59 -9.78 0.53
CA LYS A 3 -8.75 -8.31 0.68
C LYS A 3 -7.56 -7.45 0.16
N HIS A 4 -6.44 -8.10 -0.19
CA HIS A 4 -5.23 -7.45 -0.72
C HIS A 4 -5.39 -6.88 -2.15
N HIS A 5 -6.39 -7.33 -2.92
CA HIS A 5 -6.61 -6.90 -4.31
C HIS A 5 -7.70 -5.84 -4.47
N GLU A 6 -8.23 -5.31 -3.37
CA GLU A 6 -9.22 -4.24 -3.44
C GLU A 6 -8.57 -2.94 -3.97
N ARG A 7 -9.27 -2.20 -4.83
CA ARG A 7 -8.75 -0.98 -5.48
C ARG A 7 -8.65 0.17 -4.47
N ALA A 8 -7.60 1.00 -4.57
CA ALA A 8 -7.34 2.09 -3.62
C ALA A 8 -8.27 3.31 -3.81
N PHE A 9 -8.69 3.60 -5.03
CA PHE A 9 -9.52 4.76 -5.40
C PHE A 9 -10.43 4.45 -6.60
N PRO A 10 -11.50 5.22 -6.84
CA PRO A 10 -11.85 5.63 -8.20
C PRO A 10 -10.84 6.67 -8.70
N LEU A 11 -10.27 6.50 -9.90
CA LEU A 11 -9.23 7.41 -10.44
C LEU A 11 -9.77 8.82 -10.81
N HIS A 12 -11.09 9.01 -10.91
CA HIS A 12 -11.79 10.30 -11.00
C HIS A 12 -13.32 10.08 -10.86
N PRO A 13 -14.12 11.00 -10.30
CA PRO A 13 -15.56 10.95 -10.49
C PRO A 13 -15.88 11.17 -11.98
N GLY A 14 -16.47 10.16 -12.63
CA GLY A 14 -17.02 10.28 -13.99
C GLY A 14 -16.19 9.72 -15.14
N ILE A 15 -14.97 9.21 -14.91
CA ILE A 15 -14.23 8.44 -15.92
C ILE A 15 -13.96 7.05 -15.35
N LEU A 16 -14.80 6.10 -15.76
CA LEU A 16 -14.56 4.68 -15.57
C LEU A 16 -13.54 4.27 -16.65
N PRO A 17 -12.25 4.04 -16.35
CA PRO A 17 -11.38 3.39 -17.31
C PRO A 17 -12.02 2.06 -17.69
N GLU A 18 -11.92 1.62 -18.94
CA GLU A 18 -12.41 0.30 -19.34
C GLU A 18 -11.79 -0.74 -18.41
N TRP A 19 -12.60 -1.21 -17.45
CA TRP A 19 -12.14 -1.95 -16.28
C TRP A 19 -11.78 -3.37 -16.69
N GLN A 20 -10.63 -3.55 -17.33
CA GLN A 20 -9.94 -4.82 -17.22
C GLN A 20 -9.56 -4.98 -15.75
N ASP A 21 -9.77 -6.16 -15.17
CA ASP A 21 -9.56 -6.43 -13.75
C ASP A 21 -8.14 -6.14 -13.24
N ASN A 22 -7.21 -5.82 -14.15
CA ASN A 22 -5.83 -5.45 -13.89
C ASN A 22 -5.55 -3.92 -13.97
N ALA A 23 -6.58 -3.09 -14.17
CA ALA A 23 -6.41 -1.64 -14.29
C ALA A 23 -6.57 -0.91 -12.94
N GLY A 24 -5.56 -0.12 -12.58
CA GLY A 24 -5.54 0.73 -11.38
C GLY A 24 -4.70 0.16 -10.22
N MET A 25 -4.38 1.01 -9.25
CA MET A 25 -3.57 0.62 -8.09
C MET A 25 -4.42 -0.02 -6.99
N THR A 26 -3.96 -1.13 -6.43
CA THR A 26 -4.60 -1.80 -5.28
C THR A 26 -4.33 -1.01 -3.99
N LYS A 27 -5.19 -1.20 -2.97
CA LYS A 27 -5.01 -0.65 -1.61
C LYS A 27 -3.65 -1.03 -1.04
N ARG A 28 -3.22 -2.27 -1.29
CA ARG A 28 -1.92 -2.78 -0.84
C ARG A 28 -0.76 -2.02 -1.48
N GLU A 29 -0.79 -1.84 -2.80
CA GLU A 29 0.25 -1.07 -3.51
C GLU A 29 0.25 0.40 -3.09
N TYR A 30 -0.92 1.00 -2.88
CA TYR A 30 -1.05 2.36 -2.39
C TYR A 30 -0.38 2.54 -1.02
N PHE A 31 -0.80 1.74 -0.03
CA PHE A 31 -0.27 1.84 1.32
C PHE A 31 1.21 1.45 1.39
N ALA A 32 1.64 0.46 0.60
CA ALA A 32 3.05 0.11 0.50
C ALA A 32 3.87 1.27 -0.08
N GLY A 33 3.36 1.98 -1.09
CA GLY A 33 4.00 3.18 -1.64
C GLY A 33 4.17 4.29 -0.59
N LEU A 34 3.12 4.56 0.21
CA LEU A 34 3.19 5.53 1.31
C LEU A 34 4.20 5.14 2.39
N ALA A 35 4.18 3.87 2.82
CA ALA A 35 5.15 3.37 3.81
C ALA A 35 6.58 3.44 3.27
N MET A 36 6.79 3.09 1.99
CA MET A 36 8.09 3.15 1.33
C MET A 36 8.63 4.59 1.25
N GLN A 37 7.78 5.58 1.00
CA GLN A 37 8.21 6.99 1.01
C GLN A 37 8.75 7.42 2.38
N GLY A 38 8.07 7.03 3.47
CA GLY A 38 8.55 7.29 4.83
C GLY A 38 9.88 6.62 5.12
N LEU A 39 10.00 5.32 4.80
CA LEU A 39 11.23 4.54 4.98
C LEU A 39 12.41 5.11 4.20
N LEU A 40 12.20 5.57 2.96
CA LEU A 40 13.24 6.20 2.15
C LEU A 40 13.67 7.55 2.74
N GLY A 41 12.73 8.34 3.26
CA GLY A 41 13.02 9.63 3.89
C GLY A 41 13.76 9.52 5.23
N SER A 42 13.61 8.40 5.94
CA SER A 42 14.31 8.14 7.21
C SER A 42 15.62 7.38 7.06
N ASN A 43 15.86 6.71 5.93
CA ASN A 43 17.01 5.83 5.74
C ASN A 43 18.35 6.57 5.86
N GLY A 44 19.18 6.17 6.83
CA GLY A 44 20.48 6.79 7.10
C GLY A 44 20.45 7.97 8.06
N ASN A 45 19.29 8.44 8.53
CA ASN A 45 19.20 9.58 9.44
C ASN A 45 19.71 9.27 10.86
N ASP A 46 19.69 8.00 11.27
CA ASP A 46 20.18 7.53 12.57
C ASP A 46 21.50 6.73 12.46
N GLY A 47 22.16 6.78 11.29
CA GLY A 47 23.35 5.98 11.00
C GLY A 47 23.06 4.54 10.58
N THR A 48 21.79 4.13 10.56
CA THR A 48 21.35 2.81 10.09
C THR A 48 20.89 2.89 8.64
N TYR A 49 21.36 1.96 7.82
CA TYR A 49 21.00 1.90 6.40
C TYR A 49 20.28 0.60 6.09
N MET A 50 19.04 0.73 5.63
CA MET A 50 18.29 -0.36 5.03
C MET A 50 18.65 -0.50 3.56
N ARG A 51 18.85 -1.74 3.13
CA ARG A 51 18.97 -2.10 1.72
C ARG A 51 17.61 -2.03 1.04
N ALA A 52 17.61 -1.85 -0.27
CA ALA A 52 16.38 -1.73 -1.06
C ALA A 52 15.40 -2.90 -0.84
N ASN A 53 15.91 -4.14 -0.75
CA ASN A 53 15.07 -5.32 -0.51
C ASN A 53 14.43 -5.35 0.89
N GLU A 54 15.07 -4.71 1.88
CA GLU A 54 14.54 -4.57 3.24
C GLU A 54 13.43 -3.51 3.25
N ILE A 55 13.66 -2.36 2.61
CA ILE A 55 12.66 -1.30 2.47
C ILE A 55 11.39 -1.81 1.79
N VAL A 56 11.53 -2.53 0.68
CA VAL A 56 10.39 -3.11 -0.06
C VAL A 56 9.63 -4.10 0.82
N ARG A 57 10.33 -4.94 1.59
CA ARG A 57 9.71 -5.91 2.49
C ARG A 57 8.92 -5.21 3.61
N GLU A 58 9.53 -4.25 4.28
CA GLU A 58 8.90 -3.51 5.39
C GLU A 58 7.69 -2.70 4.90
N ALA A 59 7.82 -2.02 3.76
CA ALA A 59 6.71 -1.26 3.17
C ALA A 59 5.48 -2.14 2.91
N VAL A 60 5.69 -3.33 2.36
CA VAL A 60 4.63 -4.32 2.14
C VAL A 60 4.05 -4.82 3.46
N TRP A 61 4.90 -5.09 4.45
CA TRP A 61 4.46 -5.54 5.77
C TRP A 61 3.57 -4.50 6.47
N TYR A 62 3.94 -3.22 6.44
CA TYR A 62 3.11 -2.13 6.97
C TYR A 62 1.76 -2.03 6.24
N ALA A 63 1.75 -2.18 4.91
CA ALA A 63 0.52 -2.16 4.13
C ALA A 63 -0.43 -3.30 4.53
N ASP A 64 0.10 -4.52 4.65
CA ASP A 64 -0.69 -5.69 5.04
C ASP A 64 -1.21 -5.58 6.48
N ALA A 65 -0.39 -5.05 7.41
CA ALA A 65 -0.80 -4.80 8.79
C ALA A 65 -1.94 -3.76 8.88
N LEU A 66 -1.84 -2.66 8.12
CA LEU A 66 -2.88 -1.63 8.09
C LEU A 66 -4.20 -2.17 7.52
N ILE A 67 -4.14 -2.91 6.40
CA ILE A 67 -5.33 -3.52 5.80
C ILE A 67 -5.99 -4.49 6.79
N ALA A 68 -5.20 -5.30 7.49
CA ALA A 68 -5.70 -6.22 8.50
C ALA A 68 -6.36 -5.48 9.69
N GLU A 69 -5.80 -4.36 10.13
CA GLU A 69 -6.38 -3.55 11.22
C GLU A 69 -7.71 -2.92 10.81
N LEU A 70 -7.76 -2.28 9.64
CA LEU A 70 -8.98 -1.65 9.13
C LEU A 70 -10.09 -2.67 8.87
N ALA A 71 -9.74 -3.90 8.49
CA ALA A 71 -10.69 -4.98 8.31
C ALA A 71 -11.43 -5.37 9.60
N LYS A 72 -10.87 -5.10 10.79
CA LYS A 72 -11.52 -5.35 12.08
C LYS A 72 -12.62 -4.32 12.40
N GLY A 73 -12.48 -3.08 11.90
CA GLY A 73 -13.42 -1.99 12.13
C GLY A 73 -14.57 -1.92 11.12
N GLY A 74 -14.59 -2.79 10.11
CA GLY A 74 -15.63 -2.82 9.07
C GLY A 74 -16.84 -3.71 9.39
N GLU A 75 -16.97 -4.22 10.62
CA GLU A 75 -18.10 -5.06 11.08
C GLU A 75 -19.04 -4.35 12.07
N ALA A 76 -19.06 -3.01 12.10
CA ALA A 76 -19.95 -2.20 12.95
C ALA A 76 -21.04 -1.48 12.13
#